data_AF-A0A7J8UBY2-F1
#
_entry.id   AF-A0A7J8UBY2-F1
#
_cell.length_a   1.000
_cell.length_b   1.000
_cell.length_c   1.000
_cell.angle_alpha   90.00
_cell.angle_beta   90.00
_cell.angle_gamma   90.00
#
_symmetry.space_group_name_H-M   'P 1'
#
loop_
_entity.id
_entity.type
_entity.pdbx_description
1 polymer ?
#
loop_
_entity_poly.entity_id
_entity_poly.type
_entity_poly.pdbx_seq_one_letter_code
_entity_poly.pdbx_strand_id
1 'polypeptide(L)' 'MALTVVVKLLGKNIGFNTLLNKVSSLWKPWGRFQLMDLENDFYLVHFQDNDDSDRILMGGP' A
#
# COMPACT_ATOMS: atom_id res chain seq x y z
N MET A 1 -4.98 -8.36 13.79
CA MET A 1 -4.21 -8.21 12.55
C MET A 1 -3.43 -6.91 12.61
N ALA A 2 -2.39 -6.77 11.79
CA ALA A 2 -1.65 -5.52 11.67
C ALA A 2 -2.35 -4.61 10.65
N LEU A 3 -2.52 -3.33 11.01
CA LEU A 3 -3.08 -2.30 10.11
C LEU A 3 -2.02 -1.74 9.15
N THR A 4 -0.74 -2.07 9.36
CA THR A 4 0.36 -1.55 8.57
C THR A 4 1.02 -2.66 7.78
N VAL A 5 1.23 -2.43 6.49
CA VAL A 5 1.96 -3.32 5.59
C VAL A 5 3.15 -2.59 4.97
N VAL A 6 4.22 -3.33 4.70
CA VAL A 6 5.39 -2.82 3.99
C VAL A 6 5.29 -3.26 2.53
N VAL A 7 5.39 -2.29 1.63
CA VAL A 7 5.40 -2.50 0.17
C VAL A 7 6.78 -2.17 -0.35
N LYS A 8 7.31 -3.04 -1.21
CA LYS A 8 8.54 -2.77 -1.96
C LYS A 8 8.20 -2.56 -3.43
N LEU A 9 8.63 -1.45 -4.00
CA LEU A 9 8.53 -1.23 -5.43
C LEU A 9 9.60 -2.09 -6.13
N LEU A 10 9.15 -2.94 -7.06
CA LEU A 10 10.03 -3.80 -7.85
C LEU A 10 10.13 -3.24 -9.28
N GLY A 11 11.35 -3.07 -9.78
CA GLY A 11 11.62 -2.63 -11.15
C GLY A 11 11.88 -1.13 -11.26
N LYS A 12 11.08 -0.42 -12.07
CA LYS A 12 11.29 1.01 -12.31
C LYS A 12 10.86 1.83 -11.10
N ASN A 13 11.74 2.70 -10.63
CA ASN A 13 11.38 3.73 -9.66
C ASN A 13 10.33 4.67 -10.30
N ILE A 14 9.21 4.84 -9.59
CA ILE A 14 8.12 5.74 -9.99
C ILE A 14 7.93 6.80 -8.91
N GLY A 15 7.48 7.98 -9.29
CA GLY A 15 7.20 9.05 -8.33
C GLY A 15 6.09 8.66 -7.33
N PHE A 16 6.15 9.22 -6.12
CA PHE A 16 5.24 8.93 -5.01
C PHE A 16 3.76 9.02 -5.39
N ASN A 17 3.35 10.09 -6.10
CA ASN A 17 1.95 10.26 -6.49
C ASN A 17 1.48 9.18 -7.48
N THR A 18 2.38 8.73 -8.36
CA THR A 18 2.11 7.62 -9.29
C THR A 18 1.95 6.31 -8.53
N LEU A 19 2.79 6.07 -7.52
CA LEU A 19 2.68 4.90 -6.65
C LEU A 19 1.36 4.92 -5.88
N LEU A 20 1.02 6.04 -5.25
CA LEU A 20 -0.22 6.22 -4.50
C LEU A 20 -1.45 5.90 -5.37
N ASN A 21 -1.49 6.44 -6.59
CA ASN A 21 -2.57 6.17 -7.54
C ASN A 21 -2.62 4.70 -7.98
N LYS A 22 -1.46 4.06 -8.20
CA LYS A 22 -1.40 2.63 -8.55
C LYS A 22 -1.91 1.75 -7.41
N VAL A 23 -1.42 1.98 -6.19
CA VAL A 23 -1.81 1.22 -5.00
C VAL A 23 -3.31 1.36 -4.75
N SER A 24 -3.83 2.59 -4.81
CA SER A 24 -5.27 2.85 -4.66
C SER A 24 -6.12 2.14 -5.74
N SER A 25 -5.67 2.15 -7.00
CA SER A 25 -6.39 1.53 -8.12
C SER A 25 -6.33 0.00 -8.11
N LEU A 26 -5.19 -0.58 -7.71
CA LEU A 26 -5.00 -2.04 -7.63
C LEU A 26 -5.80 -2.62 -6.48
N TRP A 27 -5.65 -2.06 -5.29
CA TRP A 27 -6.23 -2.64 -4.08
C TRP A 27 -7.67 -2.22 -3.83
N LYS A 28 -8.09 -1.06 -4.35
CA LYS A 28 -9.45 -0.51 -4.17
C LYS A 28 -9.94 -0.63 -2.71
N PRO A 29 -9.16 -0.12 -1.74
CA PRO A 29 -9.51 -0.26 -0.33
C PRO A 29 -10.87 0.40 -0.06
N TRP A 30 -11.64 -0.19 0.84
CA TRP A 30 -12.93 0.37 1.27
C TRP A 30 -12.74 1.61 2.13
N GLY A 31 -11.73 1.60 2.99
CA GLY A 31 -11.36 2.67 3.88
C GLY A 31 -10.28 3.60 3.31
N ARG A 32 -9.96 4.62 4.10
CA ARG A 32 -8.79 5.45 3.84
C ARG A 32 -7.53 4.70 4.23
N PHE A 33 -6.45 4.99 3.53
CA PHE A 33 -5.12 4.54 3.90
C PHE A 33 -4.13 5.71 3.80
N GLN A 34 -3.01 5.58 4.50
CA GLN A 34 -1.88 6.50 4.41
C GLN A 34 -0.70 5.75 3.81
N LEU A 35 -0.01 6.40 2.87
CA LEU A 35 1.24 5.91 2.28
C LEU A 35 2.39 6.77 2.81
N MET A 36 3.43 6.13 3.35
CA MET A 36 4.64 6.80 3.83
C MET A 36 5.87 6.21 3.13
N ASP A 37 6.81 7.07 2.75
CA ASP A 37 8.09 6.66 2.15
C ASP A 37 9.08 6.25 3.25
N LEU A 38 9.75 5.12 3.08
CA LEU A 38 10.77 4.57 4.00
C LEU A 38 12.19 4.58 3.39
N GLU A 39 12.38 5.21 2.23
CA GLU A 39 13.59 5.13 1.40
C GLU A 39 13.85 3.73 0.79
N ASN A 40 14.82 3.65 -0.14
CA ASN A 40 15.24 2.40 -0.81
C ASN A 40 14.09 1.61 -1.47
N ASP A 41 13.16 2.34 -2.10
CA ASP A 41 11.97 1.77 -2.75
C ASP A 41 11.02 1.02 -1.80
N PHE A 42 11.13 1.27 -0.49
CA PHE A 42 10.19 0.77 0.51
C PHE A 42 9.17 1.84 0.90
N TYR A 43 7.95 1.37 1.12
CA TYR A 43 6.81 2.20 1.49
C TYR A 43 6.01 1.52 2.58
N LEU A 44 5.48 2.31 3.51
CA LEU A 44 4.48 1.85 4.47
C LEU A 44 3.11 2.21 3.97
N VAL A 45 2.20 1.26 4.03
CA VAL A 45 0.77 1.51 3.88
C VAL A 45 0.12 1.23 5.22
N HIS A 46 -0.50 2.26 5.79
CA HIS A 46 -1.28 2.17 7.01
C HIS A 46 -2.77 2.29 6.67
N PHE A 47 -3.51 1.21 6.90
CA PHE A 47 -4.95 1.15 6.69
C PHE A 47 -5.71 1.64 7.92
N GLN A 48 -6.86 2.28 7.69
CA GLN A 48 -7.78 2.63 8.76
C GLN A 48 -8.60 1.42 9.24
N ASP A 49 -8.77 0.42 8.36
CA ASP A 49 -9.63 -0.73 8.57
C ASP A 49 -8.84 -2.04 8.47
N ASN A 50 -9.14 -3.00 9.36
CA ASN A 50 -8.45 -4.29 9.42
C ASN A 50 -8.89 -5.24 8.31
N ASP A 51 -10.13 -5.15 7.80
CA ASP A 51 -10.60 -6.00 6.71
C ASP A 51 -9.88 -5.61 5.40
N ASP A 52 -9.58 -4.33 5.20
CA ASP A 52 -8.76 -3.89 4.06
C ASP A 52 -7.34 -4.48 4.13
N SER A 53 -6.69 -4.42 5.28
CA SER A 53 -5.32 -4.94 5.42
C SER A 53 -5.26 -6.45 5.25
N ASP A 54 -6.25 -7.17 5.80
CA ASP A 54 -6.35 -8.62 5.67
C ASP A 54 -6.59 -9.06 4.22
N ARG A 55 -7.54 -8.42 3.54
CA ARG A 55 -7.84 -8.70 2.13
C ARG A 55 -6.65 -8.48 1.21
N ILE A 56 -5.88 -7.43 1.44
CA ILE A 56 -4.73 -7.11 0.58
C ILE A 56 -3.58 -8.10 0.83
N LEU A 57 -3.35 -8.48 2.08
CA LEU A 57 -2.34 -9.48 2.43
C LEU A 57 -2.69 -10.88 1.94
N MET A 58 -3.96 -11.27 2.02
CA MET A 58 -4.41 -12.60 1.58
C MET A 58 -4.71 -12.68 0.09
N GLY A 59 -5.24 -11.61 -0.49
CA GLY A 59 -5.67 -11.54 -1.89
C GLY A 59 -4.57 -11.14 -2.86
N GLY A 60 -3.50 -10.50 -2.37
CA GLY A 60 -2.44 -9.95 -3.20
C GLY A 60 -2.86 -8.70 -4.00
N PRO A 61 -1.91 -8.08 -4.71
CA PRO A 61 -2.16 -6.99 -5.66
C PRO A 61 -2.82 -7.44 -6.96
#